data_AF-A0A5C4MD37-F1
#
_entry.id   AF-A0A5C4MD37-F1
#
_cell.length_a   1.000
_cell.length_b   1.000
_cell.length_c   1.000
_cell.angle_alpha   90.00
_cell.angle_beta   90.00
_cell.angle_gamma   90.00
#
_symmetry.space_group_name_H-M   'P 1'
#
loop_
_entity.id
_entity.type
_entity.pdbx_description
1 polymer ?
#
loop_
_entity_poly.entity_id
_entity_poly.type
_entity_poly.pdbx_seq_one_letter_code
_entity_poly.pdbx_strand_id
1 'polypeptide(L)' 'RAPGIASVSASVRSPSGKVIAAVSVSGPVERLTRQPGRMHAPAVVAAAERLSQSLRRNGE' A
#
# COMPACT_ATOMS: atom_id res chain seq x y z
N ARG A 1 -7.85 -14.77 9.06
CA ARG A 1 -6.88 -14.90 7.94
C ARG A 1 -7.57 -15.65 6.83
N ALA A 2 -7.53 -15.16 5.59
CA ALA A 2 -7.96 -15.94 4.43
C ALA A 2 -6.85 -16.94 4.07
N PRO A 3 -7.06 -18.26 4.20
CA PRO A 3 -6.07 -19.26 3.80
C PRO A 3 -5.75 -19.10 2.30
N GLY A 4 -4.50 -19.27 1.91
CA GLY A 4 -4.07 -19.17 0.51
C GLY A 4 -3.95 -17.74 -0.05
N ILE A 5 -4.25 -16.70 0.74
CA ILE A 5 -4.09 -15.30 0.31
C ILE A 5 -2.84 -14.69 0.95
N ALA A 6 -2.08 -13.97 0.12
CA ALA A 6 -1.01 -13.08 0.55
C ALA A 6 -1.39 -11.62 0.25
N SER A 7 -0.87 -10.68 1.05
CA SER A 7 -1.08 -9.25 0.82
C SER A 7 0.13 -8.41 1.24
N VAL A 8 0.26 -7.24 0.62
CA VAL A 8 1.20 -6.18 1.00
C VAL A 8 0.44 -4.86 1.03
N SER A 9 0.77 -4.01 1.99
CA SER A 9 0.12 -2.71 2.17
C SER A 9 1.14 -1.60 2.40
N ALA A 10 0.79 -0.37 2.02
CA ALA A 10 1.53 0.84 2.37
C ALA A 10 0.57 1.92 2.88
N SER A 11 1.04 2.75 3.83
CA SER A 11 0.24 3.79 4.46
C SER A 11 0.08 5.01 3.56
N VAL A 12 -1.12 5.56 3.48
CA VAL A 12 -1.39 6.89 2.91
C VAL A 12 -1.49 7.88 4.07
N ARG A 13 -0.76 8.99 3.96
CA ARG A 13 -0.63 10.00 5.01
C ARG A 13 -1.27 11.32 4.60
N SER A 14 -1.94 11.97 5.56
CA SER A 14 -2.40 13.35 5.44
C SER A 14 -1.22 14.32 5.34
N PRO A 15 -1.48 15.60 5.02
CA PRO A 15 -0.46 16.65 5.06
C PRO A 15 0.18 16.79 6.46
N SER A 16 -0.62 16.59 7.52
CA SER A 16 -0.14 16.56 8.91
C SER A 16 0.66 15.30 9.29
N GLY A 17 0.93 14.39 8.35
CA GLY A 17 1.69 13.16 8.56
C GLY A 17 0.90 12.00 9.20
N LYS A 18 -0.35 12.24 9.61
CA LYS A 18 -1.25 11.23 10.17
C LYS A 18 -1.57 10.17 9.10
N VAL A 19 -1.49 8.89 9.45
CA VAL A 19 -1.99 7.83 8.57
C VAL A 19 -3.52 7.90 8.53
N ILE A 20 -4.07 8.02 7.32
CA ILE A 20 -5.52 8.15 7.13
C ILE A 20 -6.12 7.03 6.27
N ALA A 21 -5.29 6.32 5.50
CA ALA A 21 -5.71 5.19 4.68
C ALA A 21 -4.52 4.26 4.38
N ALA A 22 -4.76 3.20 3.62
CA ALA A 22 -3.72 2.31 3.12
C ALA A 22 -4.03 1.88 1.69
N VAL A 23 -2.97 1.71 0.88
CA VAL A 23 -3.03 0.99 -0.39
C VAL A 23 -2.66 -0.46 -0.12
N SER A 24 -3.46 -1.41 -0.59
CA SER A 24 -3.23 -2.83 -0.41
C SER A 24 -3.38 -3.59 -1.71
N VAL A 25 -2.50 -4.55 -1.94
CA VAL A 25 -2.63 -5.55 -3.02
C VAL A 25 -2.72 -6.92 -2.35
N SER A 26 -3.74 -7.69 -2.73
CA SER A 26 -3.96 -9.05 -2.26
C SER A 26 -4.20 -10.01 -3.42
N GLY A 27 -3.95 -11.28 -3.17
CA GLY A 27 -4.09 -12.32 -4.19
C GLY A 27 -3.58 -13.68 -3.72
N PRO A 28 -3.72 -14.71 -4.56
CA PRO A 28 -3.29 -16.07 -4.24
C PRO A 28 -1.78 -16.12 -3.95
N VAL A 29 -1.41 -16.83 -2.89
CA VAL A 29 -0.03 -16.99 -2.40
C VAL A 29 0.88 -17.64 -3.44
N GLU A 30 0.32 -18.43 -4.34
CA GLU A 30 1.00 -19.08 -5.45
C GLU A 30 1.52 -18.06 -6.47
N ARG A 31 0.85 -16.89 -6.61
CA ARG A 31 1.28 -15.79 -7.51
C ARG A 31 2.05 -14.69 -6.79
N LEU A 32 1.57 -14.29 -5.60
CA LEU A 32 2.17 -13.19 -4.84
C LEU A 32 3.30 -13.65 -3.90
N THR A 33 3.56 -14.96 -3.82
CA THR A 33 4.50 -15.62 -2.93
C THR A 33 4.13 -15.50 -1.44
N ARG A 34 4.85 -16.22 -0.57
CA ARG A 34 4.74 -16.07 0.90
C ARG A 34 5.31 -14.75 1.40
N GLN A 35 6.08 -14.02 0.58
CA GLN A 35 6.71 -12.76 0.92
C GLN A 35 6.37 -11.69 -0.14
N PRO A 36 5.08 -11.32 -0.29
CA PRO A 36 4.63 -10.38 -1.33
C PRO A 36 5.33 -9.02 -1.24
N GLY A 37 5.76 -8.62 -0.04
CA GLY A 37 6.54 -7.40 0.16
C GLY A 37 7.85 -7.36 -0.63
N ARG A 38 8.53 -8.48 -0.86
CA ARG A 38 9.81 -8.48 -1.59
C ARG A 38 9.69 -8.01 -3.04
N MET A 39 8.59 -8.37 -3.71
CA MET A 39 8.39 -8.01 -5.12
C MET A 39 7.48 -6.78 -5.29
N HIS A 40 6.45 -6.66 -4.45
CA HIS A 40 5.38 -5.69 -4.68
C HIS A 40 5.48 -4.44 -3.80
N ALA A 41 6.27 -4.44 -2.71
CA ALA A 41 6.37 -3.28 -1.84
C ALA A 41 6.80 -2.00 -2.56
N PRO A 42 7.80 -1.98 -3.47
CA PRO A 42 8.17 -0.75 -4.16
C PRO A 42 7.01 -0.11 -4.93
N ALA A 43 6.21 -0.92 -5.63
CA ALA A 43 5.05 -0.45 -6.38
C ALA A 43 3.92 0.03 -5.46
N VAL A 44 3.61 -0.72 -4.39
CA VAL A 44 2.55 -0.36 -3.44
C VAL A 44 2.91 0.91 -2.66
N VAL A 45 4.17 1.06 -2.25
CA VAL A 45 4.69 2.28 -1.61
C VAL A 45 4.61 3.46 -2.58
N ALA A 46 5.07 3.32 -3.83
CA ALA A 46 4.99 4.40 -4.81
C ALA A 46 3.55 4.86 -5.06
N ALA A 47 2.58 3.93 -5.09
CA ALA A 47 1.16 4.27 -5.20
C ALA A 47 0.65 5.04 -3.96
N ALA A 48 0.99 4.57 -2.76
CA ALA A 48 0.59 5.24 -1.51
C ALA A 48 1.22 6.64 -1.37
N GLU A 49 2.46 6.81 -1.80
CA GLU A 49 3.14 8.10 -1.84
C GLU A 49 2.47 9.08 -2.82
N ARG A 50 2.11 8.62 -4.03
CA ARG A 50 1.36 9.46 -4.99
C ARG A 50 0.02 9.93 -4.43
N LEU A 51 -0.72 9.06 -3.74
CA LEU A 51 -1.95 9.46 -3.06
C LEU A 51 -1.68 10.47 -1.95
N SER A 52 -0.66 10.24 -1.13
CA SER A 52 -0.26 11.16 -0.05
C SER A 52 0.13 12.54 -0.60
N GLN A 53 0.83 12.59 -1.74
CA GLN A 53 1.17 13.85 -2.43
C GLN A 53 -0.06 14.57 -2.99
N SER A 54 -1.02 13.83 -3.57
CA SER A 54 -2.27 14.44 -4.04
C SER A 54 -3.09 15.04 -2.90
N LEU A 55 -3.08 14.41 -1.72
CA LEU A 55 -3.73 14.95 -0.52
C LEU A 55 -3.05 16.21 0.01
N ARG A 56 -1.73 16.33 -0.15
CA ARG A 56 -0.99 17.56 0.17
C ARG A 56 -1.41 18.71 -0.74
N ARG A 57 -1.42 18.50 -2.05
CA ARG A 57 -1.80 19.54 -3.03
C ARG A 57 -3.25 20.03 -2.89
N ASN A 58 -4.16 19.18 -2.45
CA ASN A 58 -5.56 19.55 -2.25
C ASN A 58 -5.83 20.26 -0.90
N GLY A 59 -4.88 20.20 0.04
CA GLY A 59 -4.98 20.85 1.35
C GLY A 59 -4.23 22.17 1.44
N GLU A 60 -3.53 22.56 0.37
CA GLU A 60 -2.99 23.90 0.09
C GLU A 60 -4.07 24.74 -0.60
#